data_AF-A0A523ESQ5-F1
#
_entry.id   AF-A0A523ESQ5-F1
#
_cell.length_a   1.000
_cell.length_b   1.000
_cell.length_c   1.000
_cell.angle_alpha   90.00
_cell.angle_beta   90.00
_cell.angle_gamma   90.00
#
_symmetry.space_group_name_H-M   'P 1'
#
loop_
_entity.id
_entity.type
_entity.pdbx_description
1 polymer ?
#
loop_
_entity_poly.entity_id
_entity_poly.type
_entity_poly.pdbx_seq_one_letter_code
_entity_poly.pdbx_strand_id
1 'polypeptide(L)'
;MRSPCPLQLALLGTTEDPAGAEVVGGWYERNLKIYANIARAIEGPEERVLVIFGSGHLAQLASFFDQNPDYEWVSALEVLGR
;
A
#
# COMPACT_ATOMS: atom_id res chain seq x y z
N MET A 1 19.99 -4.35 7.71
CA MET A 1 19.19 -5.56 7.45
C MET A 1 18.20 -5.22 6.34
N ARG A 2 18.22 -5.91 5.20
CA ARG A 2 17.18 -5.69 4.17
C ARG A 2 15.89 -6.32 4.69
N SER A 3 14.76 -5.62 4.59
CA SER A 3 13.46 -6.20 4.95
C SER A 3 13.23 -7.48 4.12
N PRO A 4 12.69 -8.56 4.72
CA PRO A 4 12.40 -9.78 3.98
C PRO A 4 11.43 -9.48 2.84
N CYS A 5 11.73 -10.00 1.65
CA CYS A 5 10.89 -9.78 0.48
C CYS A 5 9.59 -10.56 0.66
N PRO A 6 8.39 -9.93 0.55
CA PRO A 6 7.11 -10.63 0.67
C PRO A 6 6.99 -11.81 -0.29
N LEU A 7 7.64 -11.73 -1.46
CA LEU A 7 7.64 -12.84 -2.43
C LEU A 7 8.38 -14.08 -1.92
N GLN A 8 9.34 -13.94 -1.01
CA GLN A 8 9.98 -15.10 -0.37
C GLN A 8 9.02 -15.77 0.62
N LEU A 9 8.18 -14.98 1.30
CA LEU A 9 7.14 -15.52 2.19
C LEU A 9 6.05 -16.26 1.39
N ALA A 10 5.74 -15.78 0.18
CA ALA A 10 4.80 -16.44 -0.72
C ALA A 10 5.21 -17.86 -1.13
N LEU A 11 6.50 -18.22 -0.99
CA LEU A 11 7.02 -19.55 -1.32
C LEU A 11 6.82 -20.58 -0.20
N LEU A 12 6.33 -20.18 0.97
CA LEU A 12 6.06 -21.12 2.06
C LEU A 12 4.75 -21.86 1.82
N GLY A 13 4.73 -23.16 2.16
CA GLY A 13 3.58 -24.05 1.96
C GLY A 13 3.83 -25.07 0.85
N THR A 14 2.75 -25.69 0.37
CA THR A 14 2.76 -26.58 -0.80
C THR A 14 1.76 -26.09 -1.85
N THR A 15 1.65 -26.82 -2.95
CA THR A 15 0.62 -26.58 -3.96
C THR A 15 -0.80 -26.82 -3.45
N GLU A 16 -0.97 -27.76 -2.51
CA GLU A 16 -2.25 -28.13 -1.91
C GLU A 16 -2.59 -27.27 -0.69
N ASP A 17 -1.57 -26.73 -0.01
CA ASP A 17 -1.67 -25.83 1.14
C ASP A 17 -0.74 -24.62 0.96
N PRO A 18 -1.13 -23.63 0.13
CA PRO A 18 -0.27 -22.51 -0.25
C PRO A 18 -0.28 -21.38 0.81
N ALA A 19 -0.12 -21.73 2.09
CA ALA A 19 -0.27 -20.81 3.23
C ALA A 19 0.52 -19.50 3.11
N GLY A 20 1.76 -19.54 2.56
CA GLY A 20 2.56 -18.35 2.36
C GLY A 20 1.95 -17.38 1.34
N ALA A 21 1.43 -17.90 0.23
CA ALA A 21 0.76 -17.12 -0.78
C ALA A 21 -0.53 -16.50 -0.25
N GLU A 22 -1.30 -17.23 0.56
CA GLU A 22 -2.52 -16.71 1.20
C GLU A 22 -2.21 -15.56 2.16
N VAL A 23 -1.17 -15.68 2.99
CA VAL A 23 -0.74 -14.61 3.90
C VAL A 23 -0.34 -13.35 3.13
N VAL A 24 0.43 -13.50 2.04
CA VAL A 24 0.85 -12.37 1.21
C VAL A 24 -0.34 -11.77 0.44
N GLY A 25 -1.26 -12.60 -0.03
CA GLY A 25 -2.53 -12.17 -0.63
C GLY A 25 -3.37 -11.34 0.34
N GLY A 26 -3.51 -11.78 1.59
CA GLY A 26 -4.19 -11.02 2.64
C GLY A 26 -3.52 -9.68 2.96
N TRP A 27 -2.18 -9.59 2.84
CA TRP A 27 -1.48 -8.30 2.93
C TRP A 27 -1.84 -7.37 1.77
N TYR A 28 -1.90 -7.88 0.54
CA TYR A 28 -2.35 -7.11 -0.63
C TYR A 28 -3.78 -6.60 -0.45
N GLU A 29 -4.70 -7.48 -0.02
CA GLU A 29 -6.09 -7.13 0.28
C GLU A 29 -6.19 -6.03 1.35
N ARG A 30 -5.39 -6.11 2.41
CA ARG A 30 -5.31 -5.07 3.44
C ARG A 30 -4.90 -3.71 2.87
N ASN A 31 -3.94 -3.68 1.96
CA ASN A 31 -3.48 -2.43 1.34
C ASN A 31 -4.57 -1.83 0.41
N LEU A 32 -5.31 -2.67 -0.33
CA LEU A 32 -6.46 -2.22 -1.11
C LEU A 32 -7.55 -1.60 -0.22
N LYS A 33 -7.83 -2.21 0.94
CA LYS A 33 -8.78 -1.67 1.92
C LYS A 33 -8.33 -0.31 2.46
N ILE A 34 -7.05 -0.14 2.76
CA ILE A 34 -6.49 1.15 3.20
C ILE A 34 -6.65 2.20 2.09
N TYR A 35 -6.23 1.88 0.86
CA TYR A 35 -6.40 2.76 -0.29
C TYR A 35 -7.86 3.18 -0.48
N ALA A 36 -8.81 2.23 -0.47
CA ALA A 36 -10.22 2.52 -0.64
C ALA A 36 -10.79 3.43 0.46
N ASN A 37 -10.28 3.31 1.70
CA ASN A 37 -10.69 4.18 2.78
C ASN A 37 -10.14 5.61 2.62
N ILE A 38 -8.90 5.76 2.19
CA ILE A 38 -8.31 7.07 1.90
C ILE A 38 -9.07 7.74 0.75
N ALA A 39 -9.27 7.02 -0.36
CA ALA A 39 -9.97 7.53 -1.54
C ALA A 39 -11.40 8.00 -1.22
N ARG A 40 -12.12 7.29 -0.34
CA ARG A 40 -13.46 7.67 0.12
C ARG A 40 -13.47 8.87 1.06
N ALA A 41 -12.37 9.15 1.74
CA ALA A 41 -12.27 10.26 2.68
C ALA A 41 -11.96 11.60 2.00
N ILE A 42 -11.56 11.57 0.72
CA ILE A 42 -11.32 12.77 -0.08
C ILE A 42 -12.67 13.27 -0.60
N GLU A 43 -13.04 14.50 -0.24
CA GLU A 43 -14.37 15.06 -0.52
C GLU A 43 -14.38 15.98 -1.76
N GLY A 44 -13.22 16.43 -2.24
CA GLY A 44 -13.13 17.35 -3.37
C GLY A 44 -11.84 17.26 -4.19
N PRO A 45 -11.87 17.75 -5.45
CA PRO A 45 -10.77 17.60 -6.41
C PRO A 45 -9.52 18.44 -6.08
N GLU A 46 -9.66 19.48 -5.24
CA GLU A 46 -8.55 20.37 -4.85
C GLU A 46 -8.05 20.10 -3.42
N GLU A 47 -8.56 19.05 -2.78
CA GLU A 47 -8.21 18.71 -1.40
C GLU A 47 -6.82 18.07 -1.33
N ARG A 48 -6.02 18.48 -0.33
CA ARG A 48 -4.73 17.87 -0.03
C ARG A 48 -4.83 17.07 1.25
N VAL A 49 -4.60 15.77 1.17
CA VAL A 49 -4.68 14.86 2.32
C VAL A 49 -3.28 14.39 2.71
N LEU A 50 -2.93 14.57 3.98
CA LEU A 50 -1.75 13.94 4.59
C LEU A 50 -2.16 12.60 5.19
N VAL A 51 -1.56 11.51 4.71
CA VAL A 51 -1.80 10.16 5.24
C VAL A 51 -0.63 9.74 6.13
N ILE A 52 -0.92 9.38 7.38
CA ILE A 52 0.06 8.83 8.33
C ILE A 52 -0.21 7.34 8.52
N PHE A 53 0.76 6.51 8.17
CA PHE A 53 0.61 5.05 8.17
C PHE A 53 1.96 4.34 8.37
N GLY A 54 1.92 3.03 8.63
CA GLY A 54 3.13 2.23 8.82
C GLY A 54 3.92 2.02 7.52
N SER A 55 5.24 2.13 7.57
CA SER A 55 6.13 2.10 6.39
C SER A 55 6.01 0.85 5.51
N GLY A 56 5.57 -0.29 6.06
CA GLY A 56 5.34 -1.52 5.32
C GLY A 56 4.23 -1.45 4.26
N HIS A 57 3.36 -0.44 4.33
CA HIS A 57 2.27 -0.23 3.35
C HIS A 57 2.66 0.66 2.17
N LEU A 58 3.78 1.41 2.29
CA LEU A 58 4.13 2.46 1.34
C LEU A 58 4.26 1.95 -0.09
N ALA A 59 4.99 0.85 -0.29
CA ALA A 59 5.28 0.34 -1.64
C ALA A 59 3.99 0.03 -2.44
N GLN A 60 3.00 -0.59 -1.79
CA GLN A 60 1.73 -0.93 -2.44
C GLN A 60 0.81 0.28 -2.56
N LEU A 61 0.68 1.10 -1.51
CA LEU A 61 -0.14 2.31 -1.56
C LEU A 61 0.34 3.29 -2.63
N ALA A 62 1.64 3.55 -2.71
CA ALA A 62 2.21 4.42 -3.75
C ALA A 62 1.88 3.88 -5.15
N SER A 63 2.03 2.56 -5.38
CA SER A 63 1.67 1.94 -6.66
C SER A 63 0.16 2.03 -6.96
N PHE A 64 -0.71 1.93 -5.96
CA PHE A 64 -2.17 2.03 -6.18
C PHE A 64 -2.59 3.45 -6.53
N PHE A 65 -2.02 4.46 -5.88
CA PHE A 65 -2.27 5.86 -6.21
C PHE A 65 -1.67 6.24 -7.56
N ASP A 66 -0.47 5.78 -7.90
CA ASP A 66 0.17 6.01 -9.21
C ASP A 66 -0.64 5.42 -10.38
N GLN A 67 -1.38 4.33 -10.14
CA GLN A 67 -2.27 3.71 -11.13
C GLN A 67 -3.64 4.38 -11.24
N ASN A 68 -4.01 5.29 -10.32
CA ASN A 68 -5.27 6.01 -10.41
C ASN A 68 -5.03 7.46 -10.88
N PRO A 69 -5.45 7.82 -12.11
CA PRO A 69 -5.23 9.15 -12.66
C PRO A 69 -5.96 10.28 -11.91
N ASP A 70 -6.93 9.96 -11.04
CA ASP A 70 -7.67 10.95 -10.25
C ASP A 70 -6.85 11.52 -9.08
N TYR A 71 -5.68 10.93 -8.78
CA TYR A 71 -4.87 11.31 -7.63
C TYR A 71 -3.42 11.55 -8.02
N GLU A 72 -2.80 12.56 -7.39
CA GLU A 72 -1.35 12.76 -7.40
C GLU A 72 -0.83 12.43 -6.00
N TRP A 73 -0.01 11.39 -5.88
CA TRP A 73 0.72 11.11 -4.65
C TRP A 73 2.11 11.75 -4.71
N VAL A 74 2.46 12.46 -3.64
CA VAL A 74 3.79 13.06 -3.45
C VAL A 74 4.37 12.66 -2.10
N SER A 75 5.69 12.69 -1.98
CA SER A 75 6.37 12.44 -0.70
C SER A 75 6.05 13.56 0.30
N ALA A 76 5.62 13.19 1.50
CA ALA A 76 5.38 14.17 2.56
C ALA A 76 6.64 14.97 2.91
N LEU A 77 7.83 14.39 2.74
CA LEU A 77 9.11 15.07 3.01
C LEU A 77 9.40 16.17 1.98
N GLU A 78 8.95 16.03 0.74
CA GLU A 78 9.12 17.07 -0.30
C GLU A 78 8.28 18.32 0.02
N VAL A 79 7.15 18.12 0.70
CA VAL A 79 6.20 19.18 1.04
C VAL A 79 6.49 19.79 2.42
N LEU A 80 6.80 18.95 3.41
CA LEU A 80 6.89 19.33 4.83
C LEU A 80 8.32 19.37 5.40
N GLY A 81 9.31 18.81 4.70
CA GLY A 81 10.68 18.61 5.21
C GLY A 81 11.58 19.85 5.23
N ARG A 82 11.02 21.04 5.47
CA ARG A 82 11.77 22.31 5.56
C ARG A 82 12.28 22.56 6.97
#